data_AF-A0A382F7C2-F1
#
_entry.id   AF-A0A382F7C2-F1
#
_cell.length_a   1.000
_cell.length_b   1.000
_cell.length_c   1.000
_cell.angle_alpha   90.00
_cell.angle_beta   90.00
_cell.angle_gamma   90.00
#
_symmetry.space_group_name_H-M   'P 1'
#
loop_
_entity.id
_entity.type
_entity.pdbx_description
1 polymer ?
#
loop_
_entity_poly.entity_id
_entity_poly.type
_entity_poly.pdbx_seq_one_letter_code
_entity_poly.pdbx_strand_id
1 'polypeptide(L)'
;LYFERLTGNPFALSAYQRFLEVMVTEDLKMGDLSINNFINNEDQKILGSLGYAERQNYINNLQVNINSHLKNSYWFVRFLSKLVRQDPMLRDFHQANTRSSNKKLRISLYHYSFSDNSDDDNTWWKIDTNDRPSIAFDLAQ
;
A
#
# COMPACT_ATOMS: atom_id res chain seq x y z
N LEU A 1 11.10 -3.30 7.40
CA LEU A 1 9.64 -3.51 7.23
C LEU A 1 9.35 -4.26 5.93
N TYR A 2 8.21 -4.96 5.78
CA TYR A 2 7.86 -5.71 4.56
C TYR A 2 7.98 -4.86 3.29
N PHE A 3 7.49 -3.62 3.35
CA PHE A 3 7.55 -2.66 2.26
C PHE A 3 8.97 -2.32 1.80
N GLU A 4 9.94 -2.18 2.72
CA GLU A 4 11.33 -1.87 2.39
C GLU A 4 11.98 -2.97 1.55
N ARG A 5 11.52 -4.22 1.69
CA ARG A 5 12.00 -5.33 0.86
C ARG A 5 11.51 -5.24 -0.59
N LEU A 6 10.53 -4.40 -0.86
CA LEU A 6 9.93 -4.23 -2.19
C LEU A 6 10.59 -3.11 -2.99
N THR A 7 11.26 -2.15 -2.34
CA THR A 7 11.84 -0.98 -3.01
C THR A 7 12.91 -1.34 -4.03
N GLY A 8 13.60 -2.46 -3.85
CA GLY A 8 14.58 -2.99 -4.81
C GLY A 8 13.98 -3.69 -6.04
N ASN A 9 12.65 -3.88 -6.11
CA ASN A 9 11.97 -4.53 -7.24
C ASN A 9 10.79 -3.66 -7.72
N PRO A 10 10.93 -2.94 -8.86
CA PRO A 10 9.89 -2.04 -9.35
C PRO A 10 8.53 -2.70 -9.57
N PHE A 11 8.52 -3.96 -10.07
CA PHE A 11 7.27 -4.70 -10.28
C PHE A 11 6.60 -5.04 -8.95
N ALA A 12 7.36 -5.56 -7.98
CA ALA A 12 6.82 -5.91 -6.67
C ALA A 12 6.31 -4.66 -5.92
N LEU A 13 6.99 -3.53 -6.07
CA LEU A 13 6.55 -2.25 -5.52
C LEU A 13 5.23 -1.78 -6.15
N SER A 14 5.13 -1.83 -7.49
CA SER A 14 3.91 -1.48 -8.22
C SER A 14 2.74 -2.41 -7.86
N ALA A 15 3.00 -3.72 -7.79
CA ALA A 15 2.01 -4.71 -7.35
C ALA A 15 1.52 -4.44 -5.92
N TYR A 16 2.41 -3.98 -5.02
CA TYR A 16 2.03 -3.61 -3.67
C TYR A 16 1.20 -2.34 -3.60
N GLN A 17 1.54 -1.32 -4.40
CA GLN A 17 0.72 -0.11 -4.50
C GLN A 17 -0.70 -0.45 -4.95
N ARG A 18 -0.82 -1.29 -5.98
CA ARG A 18 -2.13 -1.77 -6.46
C ARG A 18 -2.86 -2.63 -5.44
N PHE A 19 -2.14 -3.50 -4.74
CA PHE A 19 -2.70 -4.27 -3.64
C PHE A 19 -3.30 -3.37 -2.56
N LEU A 20 -2.57 -2.34 -2.14
CA LEU A 20 -3.07 -1.38 -1.16
C LEU A 20 -4.29 -0.63 -1.69
N GLU A 21 -4.25 -0.12 -2.92
CA GLU A 21 -5.35 0.59 -3.56
C GLU A 21 -6.63 -0.24 -3.58
N VAL A 22 -6.59 -1.43 -4.19
CA VAL A 22 -7.75 -2.31 -4.38
C VAL A 22 -8.31 -2.76 -3.03
N MET A 23 -7.45 -3.30 -2.15
CA MET A 23 -7.90 -3.86 -0.87
C MET A 23 -8.53 -2.81 0.04
N VAL A 24 -8.00 -1.58 0.03
CA VAL A 24 -8.49 -0.50 0.88
C VAL A 24 -9.79 0.08 0.34
N THR A 25 -9.85 0.38 -0.96
CA THR A 25 -11.00 1.04 -1.59
C THR A 25 -12.21 0.11 -1.71
N GLU A 26 -12.00 -1.17 -2.02
CA GLU A 26 -13.07 -2.16 -2.19
C GLU A 26 -13.43 -2.89 -0.87
N ASP A 27 -12.65 -2.76 0.22
CA ASP A 27 -12.80 -3.52 1.49
C ASP A 27 -12.94 -5.04 1.28
N LEU A 28 -12.17 -5.59 0.34
CA LEU A 28 -12.22 -7.01 0.00
C LEU A 28 -11.81 -7.90 1.18
N LYS A 29 -12.58 -8.95 1.43
CA LYS A 29 -12.21 -10.04 2.34
C LYS A 29 -11.47 -11.11 1.56
N MET A 30 -10.69 -11.96 2.24
CA MET A 30 -9.92 -13.02 1.57
C MET A 30 -10.77 -13.95 0.69
N GLY A 31 -12.02 -14.22 1.09
CA GLY A 31 -12.94 -15.07 0.31
C GLY A 31 -13.46 -14.43 -0.97
N ASP A 32 -13.33 -13.11 -1.12
CA ASP A 32 -13.86 -12.34 -2.25
C ASP A 32 -12.78 -12.04 -3.31
N LEU A 33 -11.54 -12.53 -3.09
CA LEU A 33 -10.39 -12.16 -3.91
C LEU A 33 -10.33 -12.97 -5.20
N SER A 34 -10.18 -12.24 -6.30
CA SER A 34 -9.78 -12.75 -7.61
C SER A 34 -8.56 -11.97 -8.10
N ILE A 35 -7.69 -12.63 -8.89
CA ILE A 35 -6.58 -11.93 -9.53
C ILE A 35 -7.07 -10.78 -10.42
N ASN A 36 -8.29 -10.91 -10.96
CA ASN A 36 -8.90 -9.90 -11.81
C ASN A 36 -9.23 -8.60 -11.06
N ASN A 37 -9.38 -8.62 -9.73
CA ASN A 37 -9.52 -7.39 -8.94
C ASN A 37 -8.27 -6.49 -9.06
N PHE A 38 -7.11 -7.08 -9.36
CA PHE A 38 -5.82 -6.39 -9.42
C PHE A 38 -5.35 -6.11 -10.85
N ILE A 39 -6.21 -6.34 -11.85
CA ILE A 39 -5.92 -6.05 -13.27
C ILE A 39 -6.85 -4.92 -13.70
N ASN A 40 -6.30 -3.71 -13.83
CA ASN A 40 -7.06 -2.53 -14.22
C ASN A 40 -7.30 -2.49 -15.74
N ASN A 41 -8.09 -1.52 -16.19
CA ASN A 41 -8.45 -1.38 -17.62
C ASN A 41 -7.24 -1.13 -18.53
N GLU A 42 -6.18 -0.50 -18.03
CA GLU A 42 -4.95 -0.28 -18.79
C GLU A 42 -4.15 -1.56 -18.95
N ASP A 43 -4.02 -2.34 -17.87
CA ASP A 43 -3.40 -3.66 -17.91
C ASP A 43 -4.16 -4.57 -18.88
N GLN A 44 -5.50 -4.55 -18.88
CA GLN A 44 -6.30 -5.36 -19.81
C GLN A 44 -6.00 -5.02 -21.27
N LYS A 45 -5.84 -3.74 -21.61
CA LYS A 45 -5.45 -3.31 -22.96
C LYS A 45 -4.06 -3.80 -23.32
N ILE A 46 -3.09 -3.64 -22.42
CA ILE A 46 -1.70 -4.08 -22.64
C ILE A 46 -1.65 -5.60 -22.76
N LEU A 47 -2.23 -6.34 -21.82
CA LEU A 47 -2.31 -7.79 -21.83
C LEU A 47 -3.01 -8.31 -23.08
N GLY A 48 -4.04 -7.60 -23.57
CA GLY A 48 -4.73 -7.89 -24.82
C GLY A 48 -3.82 -7.88 -26.04
N SER A 49 -2.80 -7.02 -26.04
CA SER A 49 -1.81 -6.90 -27.12
C SER A 49 -0.65 -7.90 -27.04
N LEU A 50 -0.43 -8.51 -25.88
CA LEU A 50 0.67 -9.45 -25.63
C LEU A 50 0.35 -10.87 -26.12
N GLY A 51 1.41 -11.63 -26.45
CA GLY A 51 1.32 -13.05 -26.70
C GLY A 51 0.89 -13.84 -25.46
N TYR A 52 0.33 -15.04 -25.66
CA TYR A 52 -0.18 -15.87 -24.56
C TYR A 52 0.86 -16.12 -23.46
N ALA A 53 2.11 -16.42 -23.82
CA ALA A 53 3.17 -16.70 -22.85
C ALA A 53 3.53 -15.48 -21.99
N GLU A 54 3.62 -14.30 -22.59
CA GLU A 54 3.93 -13.04 -21.89
C GLU A 54 2.79 -12.64 -20.97
N ARG A 55 1.55 -12.76 -21.45
CA ARG A 55 0.34 -12.54 -20.65
C ARG A 55 0.31 -13.47 -19.43
N GLN A 56 0.59 -14.75 -19.63
CA GLN A 56 0.58 -15.72 -18.54
C GLN A 56 1.71 -15.44 -17.53
N ASN A 57 2.89 -15.07 -17.99
CA ASN A 57 3.99 -14.66 -17.11
C ASN A 57 3.63 -13.45 -16.26
N TYR A 58 3.00 -12.43 -16.84
CA TYR A 58 2.54 -11.26 -16.09
C TYR A 58 1.52 -11.67 -15.02
N ILE A 59 0.49 -12.45 -15.38
CA ILE A 59 -0.56 -12.88 -14.45
C ILE A 59 0.03 -13.70 -13.31
N ASN A 60 0.93 -14.65 -13.61
CA ASN A 60 1.60 -15.48 -12.61
C ASN A 60 2.44 -14.63 -11.66
N ASN A 61 3.22 -13.69 -12.19
CA ASN A 61 4.05 -12.79 -11.39
C ASN A 61 3.20 -11.89 -10.48
N LEU A 62 2.10 -11.35 -11.01
CA LEU A 62 1.16 -10.57 -10.21
C LEU A 62 0.57 -11.43 -9.09
N GLN A 63 0.10 -12.64 -9.40
CA GLN A 63 -0.49 -13.53 -8.41
C GLN A 63 0.49 -13.91 -7.29
N VAL A 64 1.76 -14.19 -7.61
CA VAL A 64 2.81 -14.45 -6.61
C VAL A 64 3.00 -13.23 -5.69
N ASN A 65 3.05 -12.03 -6.25
CA ASN A 65 3.22 -10.80 -5.46
C ASN A 65 1.99 -10.52 -4.59
N ILE A 66 0.78 -10.59 -5.13
CA ILE A 66 -0.48 -10.41 -4.37
C ILE A 66 -0.56 -11.41 -3.22
N ASN A 67 -0.25 -12.69 -3.45
CA ASN A 67 -0.23 -13.70 -2.40
C ASN A 67 0.80 -13.38 -1.30
N SER A 68 1.98 -12.91 -1.69
CA SER A 68 2.99 -12.42 -0.74
C SER A 68 2.46 -11.24 0.07
N HIS A 69 1.83 -10.26 -0.58
CA HIS A 69 1.28 -9.08 0.09
C HIS A 69 0.15 -9.44 1.04
N LEU A 70 -0.74 -10.36 0.67
CA LEU A 70 -1.78 -10.88 1.56
C LEU A 70 -1.18 -11.52 2.81
N LYS A 71 -0.17 -12.37 2.65
CA LYS A 71 0.49 -13.04 3.78
C LYS A 71 1.12 -12.04 4.77
N ASN A 72 1.67 -10.94 4.27
CA ASN A 72 2.46 -10.02 5.09
C ASN A 72 1.69 -8.76 5.55
N SER A 73 0.69 -8.33 4.79
CA SER A 73 0.04 -7.01 4.92
C SER A 73 -1.49 -7.07 4.93
N TYR A 74 -2.13 -8.25 4.99
CA TYR A 74 -3.59 -8.33 5.02
C TYR A 74 -4.22 -7.55 6.19
N TRP A 75 -3.69 -7.74 7.41
CA TRP A 75 -4.17 -7.01 8.59
C TRP A 75 -4.10 -5.49 8.38
N PHE A 76 -3.04 -5.02 7.72
CA PHE A 76 -2.78 -3.62 7.49
C PHE A 76 -3.79 -3.02 6.51
N VAL A 77 -4.04 -3.67 5.37
CA VAL A 77 -5.07 -3.19 4.42
C VAL A 77 -6.47 -3.24 5.00
N ARG A 78 -6.79 -4.21 5.87
CA ARG A 78 -8.08 -4.23 6.58
C ARG A 78 -8.22 -3.04 7.52
N PHE A 79 -7.18 -2.76 8.31
CA PHE A 79 -7.15 -1.59 9.17
C PHE A 79 -7.32 -0.28 8.36
N LEU A 80 -6.56 -0.12 7.29
CA LEU A 80 -6.66 1.04 6.40
C LEU A 80 -8.05 1.20 5.78
N SER A 81 -8.68 0.10 5.34
CA SER A 81 -10.03 0.14 4.81
C SER A 81 -11.04 0.66 5.85
N LYS A 82 -10.92 0.22 7.11
CA LYS A 82 -11.76 0.71 8.20
C LYS A 82 -11.52 2.18 8.52
N LEU A 83 -10.26 2.64 8.47
CA LEU A 83 -9.95 4.07 8.59
C LEU A 83 -10.57 4.89 7.45
N VAL A 84 -10.43 4.44 6.20
CA VAL A 84 -10.95 5.15 5.03
C VAL A 84 -12.48 5.27 5.06
N ARG A 85 -13.16 4.26 5.63
CA ARG A 85 -14.61 4.21 5.79
C ARG A 85 -15.13 4.86 7.07
N GLN A 86 -14.27 5.44 7.90
CA GLN A 86 -14.64 6.04 9.17
C GLN A 86 -15.44 5.09 10.07
N ASP A 87 -14.98 3.84 10.14
CA ASP A 87 -15.64 2.81 10.94
C ASP A 87 -15.88 3.33 12.37
N PRO A 88 -17.10 3.24 12.92
CA PRO A 88 -17.42 3.74 14.25
C PRO A 88 -16.48 3.25 15.35
N MET A 89 -15.91 2.04 15.20
CA MET A 89 -14.93 1.48 16.16
C MET A 89 -13.59 2.22 16.16
N LEU A 90 -13.27 2.99 15.12
CA LEU A 90 -12.05 3.78 14.99
C LEU A 90 -12.28 5.28 15.22
N ARG A 91 -13.46 5.69 15.69
CA ARG A 91 -13.82 7.11 15.94
C ARG A 91 -12.81 7.85 16.80
N ASP A 92 -12.23 7.20 17.81
CA ASP A 92 -11.25 7.82 18.69
C ASP A 92 -9.94 8.17 17.96
N PHE A 93 -9.57 7.41 16.92
CA PHE A 93 -8.43 7.74 16.05
C PHE A 93 -8.72 8.93 15.12
N HIS A 94 -9.99 9.19 14.78
CA HIS A 94 -10.40 10.30 13.93
C HIS A 94 -10.44 11.66 14.65
N GLN A 95 -10.36 11.69 15.99
CA GLN A 95 -10.38 12.96 16.76
C GLN A 95 -9.09 13.79 16.59
N ALA A 96 -8.06 13.25 15.94
CA ALA A 96 -6.84 13.98 15.58
C ALA A 96 -7.09 14.91 14.37
N ASN A 97 -7.38 16.18 14.65
CA ASN A 97 -7.32 17.33 13.71
C ASN A 97 -8.25 17.31 12.48
N THR A 98 -9.56 17.19 12.69
CA THR A 98 -10.58 17.47 11.66
C THR A 98 -10.85 18.97 11.45
N ARG A 99 -9.81 19.81 11.31
CA ARG A 99 -9.96 21.21 10.88
C ARG A 99 -9.80 21.42 9.38
N SER A 100 -9.42 20.40 8.62
CA SER A 100 -9.20 20.53 7.17
C SER A 100 -10.32 19.84 6.38
N SER A 101 -10.88 20.55 5.41
CA SER A 101 -11.83 20.06 4.42
C SER A 101 -11.24 19.05 3.43
N ASN A 102 -9.92 18.79 3.51
CA ASN A 102 -9.21 17.86 2.65
C ASN A 102 -9.36 16.43 3.17
N LYS A 103 -10.32 15.70 2.59
CA LYS A 103 -10.65 14.30 2.92
C LYS A 103 -9.72 13.28 2.23
N LYS A 104 -8.39 13.45 2.31
CA LYS A 104 -7.43 12.50 1.75
C LYS A 104 -6.56 11.88 2.84
N LEU A 105 -6.47 10.56 2.86
CA LEU A 105 -5.51 9.82 3.69
C LEU A 105 -4.23 9.62 2.87
N ARG A 106 -3.12 10.22 3.27
CA ARG A 106 -1.80 9.93 2.68
C ARG A 106 -1.01 9.04 3.62
N ILE A 107 -0.52 7.92 3.09
CA ILE A 107 0.42 7.04 3.76
C ILE A 107 1.79 7.27 3.12
N SER A 108 2.76 7.65 3.94
CA SER A 108 4.16 7.81 3.53
C SER A 108 5.03 6.90 4.37
N LEU A 109 5.96 6.20 3.73
CA LEU A 109 6.97 5.44 4.45
C LEU A 109 8.21 6.31 4.67
N TYR A 110 8.73 6.28 5.89
CA TYR A 110 9.92 7.00 6.30
C TYR A 110 11.00 5.99 6.66
N HIS A 111 12.20 6.15 6.09
CA HIS A 111 13.36 5.42 6.58
C HIS A 111 13.93 6.14 7.79
N TYR A 112 14.11 5.39 8.87
CA TYR A 112 14.76 5.85 10.08
C TYR A 112 16.16 5.23 10.13
N SER A 113 17.18 6.07 10.26
CA SER A 113 18.54 5.62 10.57
C SER A 113 18.85 5.96 12.02
N PHE A 114 19.53 5.05 12.70
CA PHE A 114 19.92 5.21 14.09
C PHE A 114 21.43 5.41 14.12
N SER A 115 21.90 6.45 14.80
CA SER A 115 23.34 6.70 14.97
C SER A 115 23.73 6.43 16.41
N ASP A 116 24.83 5.70 16.58
CA ASP A 116 25.41 5.37 17.88
C ASP A 116 26.28 6.52 18.45
N ASN A 117 26.18 7.72 17.86
CA ASN A 117 27.01 8.87 18.24
C ASN A 117 26.55 9.41 19.60
N SER A 118 27.42 9.26 20.58
CA SER A 118 27.32 9.74 21.97
C SER A 118 27.47 11.25 22.14
N ASP A 119 27.69 12.00 21.05
CA ASP A 119 28.13 13.41 21.13
C ASP A 119 26.97 14.41 21.06
N ASP A 120 25.73 13.97 20.79
CA ASP A 120 24.56 14.84 20.68
C ASP A 120 23.33 14.14 21.29
N ASP A 121 23.16 14.30 22.61
CA ASP A 121 22.21 13.59 23.48
C ASP A 121 20.71 13.69 23.09
N ASN A 122 20.36 14.39 22.01
CA ASN A 122 18.95 14.68 21.68
C ASN A 122 18.40 14.01 20.41
N THR A 123 19.22 13.42 19.54
CA THR A 123 18.68 12.77 18.32
C THR A 123 19.47 11.52 17.93
N TRP A 124 19.20 10.43 18.65
CA TRP A 124 19.69 9.07 18.36
C TRP A 124 19.07 8.44 17.09
N TRP A 125 18.20 9.18 16.39
CA TRP A 125 17.60 8.78 15.12
C TRP A 125 17.51 9.95 14.14
N LYS A 126 17.60 9.65 12.84
CA LYS A 126 17.41 10.58 11.73
C LYS A 126 16.40 10.00 10.75
N ILE A 127 15.60 10.87 10.15
CA ILE A 127 14.63 10.50 9.10
C ILE A 127 15.23 10.86 7.75
N ASP A 128 15.29 9.90 6.83
CA ASP A 128 15.54 10.22 5.43
C ASP A 128 14.30 10.87 4.81
N THR A 129 14.50 12.04 4.22
CA THR A 129 13.44 12.82 3.60
C THR A 129 13.37 12.75 2.09
N ASN A 130 14.40 12.18 1.47
CA ASN A 130 14.52 12.10 0.04
C ASN A 130 13.84 10.83 -0.48
N ASP A 131 13.08 10.97 -1.57
CA ASP A 131 12.45 9.90 -2.35
C ASP A 131 11.55 8.94 -1.54
N ARG A 132 10.43 9.49 -1.03
CA ARG A 132 9.47 8.73 -0.23
C ARG A 132 8.33 8.21 -1.09
N PRO A 133 8.19 6.88 -1.24
CA PRO A 133 6.97 6.34 -1.81
C PRO A 133 5.80 6.70 -0.88
N SER A 134 4.79 7.31 -1.47
CA SER A 134 3.55 7.67 -0.78
C SER A 134 2.35 7.22 -1.60
N ILE A 135 1.30 6.81 -0.89
CA ILE A 135 0.04 6.38 -1.48
C ILE A 135 -1.05 7.22 -0.82
N ALA A 136 -1.92 7.79 -1.65
CA ALA A 136 -3.04 8.59 -1.18
C ALA A 136 -4.35 7.87 -1.47
N PHE A 137 -5.25 7.89 -0.51
CA PHE A 137 -6.61 7.36 -0.61
C PHE A 137 -7.60 8.50 -0.39
N ASP A 138 -8.68 8.51 -1.14
CA ASP A 138 -9.81 9.39 -0.86
C ASP A 138 -10.67 8.76 0.25
N LEU A 139 -11.04 9.55 1.26
CA LEU A 139 -11.91 9.09 2.34
C LEU A 139 -13.37 9.04 1.86
N ALA A 140 -14.09 7.99 2.23
CA ALA A 140 -15.51 7.85 1.89
C ALA A 140 -16.33 8.99 2.53
N GLN A 141 -17.37 9.45 1.83
CA GLN A 141 -18.31 10.47 2.31
C GLN A 141 -19.30 9.91 3.31
#